data_AF-A0A960B198-F1
#
_entry.id   AF-A0A960B198-F1
#
_cell.length_a   1.000
_cell.length_b   1.000
_cell.length_c   1.000
_cell.angle_alpha   90.00
_cell.angle_beta   90.00
_cell.angle_gamma   90.00
#
_symmetry.space_group_name_H-M   'P 1'
#
loop_
_entity.id
_entity.type
_entity.pdbx_description
1 polymer ?
#
loop_
_entity_poly.entity_id
_entity_poly.type
_entity_poly.pdbx_seq_one_letter_code
_entity_poly.pdbx_strand_id
1 'polypeptide(L)'
;FTFWGFDMITKATMEHLKFSFVGNTAMHPPGHSGIGIHHMLGALPGATSMATKMMKKQIADLDVPEVPEFLDLLSGSGVHMWACRMSADMNHVTEEDLYDGVEAIISASDFIEMTEGAQLLFI
;
A
#
# COMPACT_ATOMS: atom_id res chain seq x y z
N PHE A 1 -0.50 4.05 -8.85
CA PHE A 1 0.17 4.07 -7.54
C PHE A 1 1.07 5.28 -7.39
N THR A 2 0.97 5.99 -6.27
CA THR A 2 1.71 7.24 -6.00
C THR A 2 2.15 7.29 -4.52
N PHE A 3 3.23 8.03 -4.22
CA PHE A 3 3.71 8.32 -2.86
C PHE A 3 3.73 7.09 -1.92
N TRP A 4 2.93 7.12 -0.84
CA TRP A 4 2.89 6.06 0.17
C TRP A 4 2.38 4.73 -0.35
N GLY A 5 1.57 4.74 -1.42
CA GLY A 5 1.10 3.53 -2.08
C GLY A 5 2.14 2.92 -3.03
N PHE A 6 3.27 3.58 -3.25
CA PHE A 6 4.27 3.16 -4.23
C PHE A 6 5.02 1.88 -3.81
N ASP A 7 5.19 1.67 -2.50
CA ASP A 7 5.76 0.43 -1.96
C ASP A 7 4.91 -0.80 -2.28
N MET A 8 3.61 -0.63 -2.54
CA MET A 8 2.74 -1.77 -2.90
C MET A 8 3.12 -2.39 -4.24
N ILE A 9 3.70 -1.61 -5.16
CA ILE A 9 4.08 -2.09 -6.50
C ILE A 9 5.59 -2.15 -6.71
N THR A 10 6.40 -1.90 -5.69
CA THR A 10 7.87 -1.97 -5.81
C THR A 10 8.32 -3.37 -5.37
N LYS A 11 8.98 -4.13 -6.26
CA LYS A 11 9.38 -5.53 -6.00
C LYS A 11 10.18 -5.69 -4.70
N ALA A 12 11.02 -4.71 -4.37
CA ALA A 12 11.84 -4.73 -3.17
C ALA A 12 11.06 -4.57 -1.84
N THR A 13 9.83 -4.02 -1.87
CA THR A 13 9.07 -3.67 -0.67
C THR A 13 7.69 -4.31 -0.58
N MET A 14 7.07 -4.70 -1.70
CA MET A 14 5.67 -5.16 -1.78
C MET A 14 5.34 -6.39 -0.90
N GLU A 15 6.31 -7.27 -0.61
CA GLU A 15 6.13 -8.43 0.28
C GLU A 15 6.32 -8.11 1.77
N HIS A 16 6.93 -6.97 2.07
CA HIS A 16 7.46 -6.63 3.40
C HIS A 16 6.88 -5.34 3.98
N LEU A 17 5.67 -4.98 3.52
CA LEU A 17 4.92 -3.83 4.02
C LEU A 17 4.71 -3.92 5.53
N LYS A 18 4.90 -2.79 6.21
CA LYS A 18 4.82 -2.68 7.67
C LYS A 18 3.64 -1.81 8.08
N PHE A 19 2.97 -2.26 9.12
CA PHE A 19 1.94 -1.48 9.79
C PHE A 19 2.51 -0.81 11.04
N SER A 20 2.36 0.52 11.14
CA SER A 20 2.81 1.31 12.29
C SER A 20 1.63 2.05 12.92
N PHE A 21 1.50 1.93 14.25
CA PHE A 21 0.49 2.65 15.04
C PHE A 21 0.78 4.15 15.18
N VAL A 22 2.01 4.61 14.87
CA VAL A 22 2.44 5.98 15.16
C VAL A 22 1.82 7.00 14.19
N GLY A 23 1.49 6.59 12.96
CA GLY A 23 0.96 7.48 11.93
C GLY A 23 -0.54 7.79 12.04
N ASN A 24 -1.28 7.05 12.88
CA ASN A 24 -2.73 7.21 13.01
C ASN A 24 -3.13 7.38 14.49
N THR A 25 -3.36 8.64 14.88
CA THR A 25 -3.72 9.04 16.26
C THR A 25 -5.10 8.57 16.71
N ALA A 26 -5.93 8.06 15.79
CA ALA A 26 -7.26 7.51 16.07
C ALA A 26 -7.28 5.98 16.19
N MET A 27 -6.12 5.31 16.17
CA MET A 27 -6.05 3.86 16.30
C MET A 27 -6.49 3.38 17.70
N HIS A 28 -7.55 2.57 17.72
CA HIS A 28 -7.96 1.77 18.86
C HIS A 28 -7.51 0.32 18.69
N PRO A 29 -7.17 -0.39 19.78
CA PRO A 29 -6.90 -1.82 19.71
C PRO A 29 -8.12 -2.56 19.14
N PRO A 30 -7.93 -3.58 18.28
CA PRO A 30 -9.02 -4.42 17.80
C PRO A 30 -9.85 -4.95 18.98
N GLY A 31 -11.17 -4.72 18.96
CA GLY A 31 -12.11 -5.15 20.00
C GLY A 31 -12.18 -4.28 21.26
N HIS A 32 -11.44 -3.17 21.36
CA HIS A 32 -11.42 -2.30 22.55
C HIS A 32 -11.65 -0.83 22.18
N SER A 33 -12.85 -0.54 21.66
CA SER A 33 -13.34 0.82 21.41
C SER A 33 -13.50 1.57 22.73
N GLY A 34 -12.49 2.36 23.11
CA GLY A 34 -12.50 3.18 24.33
C GLY A 34 -11.15 3.37 25.00
N ILE A 35 -10.15 2.55 24.65
CA ILE A 35 -8.77 2.71 25.10
C ILE A 35 -7.96 3.19 23.89
N GLY A 36 -7.49 4.44 23.90
CA GLY A 36 -6.53 4.89 22.90
C GLY A 36 -5.20 4.17 23.11
N ILE A 37 -4.60 3.64 22.04
CA ILE A 37 -3.19 3.23 22.13
C ILE A 37 -2.39 4.52 22.31
N HIS A 38 -1.77 4.70 23.48
CA HIS A 38 -0.88 5.85 23.67
C HIS A 38 0.20 5.78 22.59
N HIS A 39 0.32 6.82 21.77
CA HIS A 39 1.25 6.90 20.64
C HIS A 39 2.69 6.48 20.99
N MET A 40 3.12 6.68 22.25
CA MET A 40 4.42 6.19 22.76
C MET A 40 4.60 4.67 22.71
N LEU A 41 3.53 3.87 22.83
CA LEU A 41 3.63 2.41 22.69
C LEU A 41 4.03 2.00 21.27
N GLY A 42 3.63 2.78 20.26
CA GLY A 42 4.06 2.59 18.87
C GLY A 42 5.53 2.97 18.64
N ALA A 43 6.13 3.78 19.52
CA ALA A 43 7.54 4.19 19.46
C ALA A 43 8.49 3.21 20.17
N LEU A 44 7.97 2.16 20.82
CA LEU A 44 8.81 1.14 21.45
C LEU A 44 9.52 0.29 20.39
N PRO A 45 10.81 -0.06 20.61
CA PRO A 45 11.53 -0.98 19.73
C PRO A 45 10.75 -2.30 19.54
N GLY A 46 10.46 -2.66 18.29
CA GLY A 46 9.72 -3.89 17.95
C GLY A 46 8.19 -3.76 17.90
N ALA A 47 7.61 -2.64 18.34
CA ALA A 47 6.16 -2.43 18.32
C ALA A 47 5.57 -2.55 16.91
N THR A 48 6.20 -1.91 15.90
CA THR A 48 5.82 -2.01 14.49
C THR A 48 5.84 -3.45 13.97
N SER A 49 6.86 -4.23 14.34
CA SER A 49 6.96 -5.63 13.89
C SER A 49 5.86 -6.49 14.49
N MET A 50 5.54 -6.28 15.78
CA MET A 50 4.45 -6.99 16.46
C MET A 50 3.09 -6.61 15.87
N ALA A 51 2.88 -5.31 15.64
CA ALA A 51 1.69 -4.76 14.99
C ALA A 51 1.46 -5.38 13.61
N THR A 52 2.51 -5.37 12.78
CA THR A 52 2.49 -5.93 11.43
C THR A 52 2.15 -7.41 11.48
N LYS A 53 2.79 -8.19 12.37
CA LYS A 53 2.51 -9.63 12.52
C LYS A 53 1.06 -9.90 12.95
N MET A 54 0.54 -9.11 13.88
CA MET A 54 -0.84 -9.23 14.34
C MET A 54 -1.83 -8.92 13.21
N MET A 55 -1.59 -7.85 12.45
CA MET A 55 -2.44 -7.47 11.32
C MET A 55 -2.41 -8.52 10.20
N LYS A 56 -1.22 -8.98 9.79
CA LYS A 56 -1.09 -10.07 8.79
C LYS A 56 -1.80 -11.34 9.26
N LYS A 57 -1.71 -11.69 10.54
CA LYS A 57 -2.45 -12.83 11.10
C LYS A 57 -3.96 -12.65 10.98
N GLN A 58 -4.50 -11.48 11.33
CA GLN A 58 -5.94 -11.22 11.23
C GLN A 58 -6.44 -11.24 9.78
N ILE A 59 -5.65 -10.72 8.83
CA ILE A 59 -5.94 -10.79 7.39
C ILE A 59 -5.96 -12.26 6.92
N ALA A 60 -4.95 -13.04 7.30
CA ALA A 60 -4.88 -14.46 6.97
C ALA A 60 -6.01 -15.29 7.62
N ASP A 61 -6.40 -15.00 8.87
CA ASP A 61 -7.52 -15.66 9.56
C ASP A 61 -8.89 -15.35 8.87
N LEU A 62 -8.94 -14.36 7.97
CA LEU A 62 -10.10 -14.00 7.14
C LEU A 62 -10.00 -14.55 5.70
N ASP A 63 -9.00 -15.38 5.39
CA ASP A 63 -8.73 -15.91 4.05
C ASP A 63 -8.53 -14.81 2.99
N VAL A 64 -7.96 -13.67 3.41
CA VAL A 64 -7.66 -12.53 2.52
C VAL A 64 -6.22 -12.64 2.03
N PRO A 65 -5.96 -12.52 0.70
CA PRO A 65 -4.62 -12.68 0.15
C PRO A 65 -3.68 -11.53 0.54
N GLU A 66 -2.37 -11.78 0.42
CA GLU A 66 -1.35 -10.75 0.61
C GLU A 66 -1.28 -9.82 -0.62
N VAL A 67 -0.58 -8.69 -0.49
CA VAL A 67 -0.57 -7.64 -1.53
C VAL A 67 -0.13 -8.13 -2.93
N PRO A 68 0.96 -8.90 -3.10
CA PRO A 68 1.35 -9.38 -4.43
C PRO A 68 0.27 -10.24 -5.10
N GLU A 69 -0.35 -11.15 -4.35
CA GLU A 69 -1.43 -12.00 -4.86
C GLU A 69 -2.67 -11.15 -5.22
N PHE A 70 -2.97 -10.10 -4.45
CA PHE A 70 -4.01 -9.14 -4.83
C PHE A 70 -3.68 -8.40 -6.13
N LEU A 71 -2.42 -8.01 -6.35
CA LEU A 71 -2.01 -7.38 -7.60
C LEU A 71 -2.16 -8.33 -8.79
N ASP A 72 -1.83 -9.61 -8.62
CA ASP A 72 -2.07 -10.65 -9.63
C ASP A 72 -3.56 -10.80 -9.95
N LEU A 73 -4.42 -10.80 -8.93
CA LEU A 73 -5.87 -10.85 -9.12
C LEU A 73 -6.39 -9.62 -9.87
N LEU A 74 -5.89 -8.43 -9.54
CA LEU A 74 -6.26 -7.19 -10.23
C LEU A 74 -5.84 -7.23 -11.70
N SER A 75 -4.58 -7.59 -11.97
CA SER A 75 -4.06 -7.72 -13.33
C SER A 75 -4.86 -8.75 -14.15
N GLY A 76 -5.12 -9.93 -13.57
CA GLY A 76 -5.95 -10.98 -14.19
C GLY A 76 -7.42 -10.61 -14.40
N SER A 77 -7.92 -9.61 -13.66
CA SER A 77 -9.30 -9.10 -13.79
C SER A 77 -9.44 -7.97 -14.83
N GLY A 78 -8.35 -7.61 -15.53
CA GLY A 78 -8.35 -6.54 -16.52
C GLY A 78 -8.19 -5.14 -15.92
N VAL A 79 -7.67 -5.03 -14.70
CA VAL A 79 -7.30 -3.73 -14.12
C VAL A 79 -6.00 -3.26 -14.74
N HIS A 80 -6.04 -2.06 -15.31
CA HIS A 80 -4.85 -1.38 -15.80
C HIS A 80 -4.17 -0.63 -14.65
N MET A 81 -2.87 -0.86 -14.46
CA MET A 81 -2.10 -0.30 -13.34
C MET A 81 -0.94 0.55 -13.84
N TRP A 82 -0.83 1.77 -13.30
CA TRP A 82 0.25 2.70 -13.65
C TRP A 82 0.98 3.22 -12.41
N ALA A 83 2.25 3.54 -12.59
CA ALA A 83 3.11 4.18 -11.60
C ALA A 83 3.22 5.68 -11.87
N CYS A 84 3.21 6.51 -10.82
CA CYS A 84 3.41 7.95 -10.99
C CYS A 84 4.89 8.29 -11.21
N ARG A 85 5.17 9.06 -12.27
CA ARG A 85 6.51 9.54 -12.65
C ARG A 85 7.25 10.18 -11.50
N MET A 86 6.64 11.14 -10.82
CA MET A 86 7.29 11.84 -9.70
C MET A 86 7.64 10.88 -8.56
N SER A 87 6.80 9.88 -8.28
CA SER A 87 7.09 8.89 -7.24
C SER A 87 8.24 7.97 -7.65
N ALA A 88 8.30 7.55 -8.92
CA ALA A 88 9.42 6.77 -9.43
C ALA A 88 10.74 7.55 -9.36
N ASP A 89 10.72 8.83 -9.78
CA ASP A 89 11.90 9.69 -9.77
C ASP A 89 12.42 9.95 -8.35
N MET A 90 11.52 10.20 -7.39
CA MET A 90 11.86 10.42 -5.98
C MET A 90 12.44 9.17 -5.30
N ASN A 91 11.92 7.98 -5.67
CA ASN A 91 12.41 6.71 -5.13
C ASN A 91 13.59 6.13 -5.92
N HIS A 92 14.00 6.77 -7.02
CA HIS A 92 15.07 6.33 -7.90
C HIS A 92 14.86 4.91 -8.45
N VAL A 93 13.64 4.59 -8.87
CA VAL A 93 13.31 3.28 -9.45
C VAL A 93 12.92 3.39 -10.93
N THR A 94 13.02 2.28 -11.62
CA THR A 94 12.66 2.09 -13.03
C THR A 94 11.51 1.09 -13.17
N GLU A 95 10.96 0.91 -14.38
CA GLU A 95 9.87 -0.05 -14.63
C GLU A 95 10.26 -1.49 -14.26
N GLU A 96 11.54 -1.85 -14.40
CA GLU A 96 12.06 -3.17 -14.06
C GLU A 96 11.96 -3.49 -12.55
N ASP A 97 11.99 -2.46 -11.72
CA ASP A 97 11.87 -2.55 -10.26
C ASP A 97 10.42 -2.69 -9.78
N LEU A 98 9.45 -2.48 -10.67
CA LEU A 98 8.03 -2.49 -10.36
C LEU A 98 7.41 -3.87 -10.61
N TYR A 99 6.27 -4.11 -9.97
CA TYR A 99 5.43 -5.28 -10.21
C TYR A 99 5.11 -5.42 -11.70
N ASP A 100 5.20 -6.63 -12.24
CA ASP A 100 5.16 -6.88 -13.70
C ASP A 100 3.83 -6.47 -14.35
N GLY A 101 2.73 -6.41 -13.60
CA GLY A 101 1.45 -5.91 -14.09
C GLY A 101 1.32 -4.39 -14.12
N VAL A 102 2.37 -3.63 -13.79
CA VAL A 102 2.42 -2.17 -14.01
C VAL A 102 2.76 -1.90 -15.48
N GLU A 103 1.87 -1.20 -16.18
CA GLU A 103 1.97 -1.02 -17.63
C GLU A 103 2.94 0.07 -18.06
N ALA A 104 3.03 1.14 -17.26
CA ALA A 104 3.92 2.27 -17.53
C ALA A 104 4.10 3.16 -16.29
N ILE A 105 5.19 3.93 -16.32
CA ILE A 105 5.34 5.11 -15.46
C ILE A 105 4.81 6.35 -16.20
N ILE A 106 3.73 6.95 -15.69
CA ILE A 106 3.02 8.06 -16.33
C ILE A 106 3.01 9.34 -15.46
N SER A 107 2.81 10.49 -16.08
CA SER A 107 2.62 11.75 -15.36
C SER A 107 1.19 11.87 -14.81
N ALA A 108 0.97 12.84 -13.91
CA ALA A 108 -0.37 13.17 -13.44
C ALA A 108 -1.26 13.66 -14.59
N SER A 109 -0.70 14.39 -15.56
CA SER A 109 -1.41 14.87 -16.74
C SER A 109 -1.90 13.72 -17.61
N ASP A 110 -1.03 12.76 -17.92
CA ASP A 110 -1.39 11.56 -18.70
C ASP A 110 -2.54 10.80 -18.01
N PHE A 111 -2.46 10.64 -16.67
CA PHE A 111 -3.53 9.96 -15.92
C PHE A 111 -4.88 10.68 -16.06
N ILE A 112 -4.90 12.02 -16.00
CA ILE A 112 -6.15 12.79 -16.15
C ILE A 112 -6.73 12.62 -17.57
N GLU A 113 -5.88 12.61 -18.60
CA GLU A 113 -6.32 12.39 -19.99
C GLU A 113 -6.84 10.97 -20.20
N MET A 114 -6.12 9.95 -19.69
CA MET A 114 -6.49 8.54 -19.81
C MET A 114 -7.77 8.19 -19.05
N THR A 115 -8.10 8.96 -18.01
CA THR A 115 -9.29 8.75 -17.18
C THR A 115 -10.43 9.71 -17.50
N GLU A 116 -10.38 10.38 -18.65
CA GLU A 116 -11.48 11.23 -19.11
C GLU A 116 -12.80 10.43 -19.17
N GLY A 117 -13.85 10.97 -18.54
CA GLY A 117 -15.16 10.32 -18.45
C GLY A 117 -15.27 9.19 -17.42
N ALA A 118 -14.19 8.84 -16.72
CA ALA A 118 -14.22 7.89 -15.63
C ALA A 118 -14.73 8.51 -14.32
N GLN A 119 -15.26 7.67 -13.43
CA GLN A 119 -15.47 8.06 -12.04
C GLN A 119 -14.14 8.00 -11.29
N LEU A 120 -13.70 9.14 -10.74
CA LEU A 120 -12.44 9.22 -10.01
C LEU A 120 -12.67 9.13 -8.50
N LEU A 121 -11.91 8.24 -7.86
CA LEU A 121 -11.80 8.13 -6.41
C LEU A 121 -10.34 8.38 -6.03
N PHE A 122 -10.12 9.31 -5.10
CA PHE A 122 -8.81 9.56 -4.52
C PHE A 122 -8.76 8.94 -3.11
N ILE A 123 -7.82 8.02 -2.90
CA ILE A 123 -7.63 7.27 -1.65
C ILE A 123 -6.30 7.68 -1.02
#